data_AF-A0A3B4FR12-F1
#
_entry.id   AF-A0A3B4FR12-F1
#
_cell.length_a   1.000
_cell.length_b   1.000
_cell.length_c   1.000
_cell.angle_alpha   90.00
_cell.angle_beta   90.00
_cell.angle_gamma   90.00
#
_symmetry.space_group_name_H-M   'P 1'
#
loop_
_entity.id
_entity.type
_entity.pdbx_description
1 polymer ?
#
loop_
_entity_poly.entity_id
_entity_poly.type
_entity_poly.pdbx_seq_one_letter_code
_entity_poly.pdbx_strand_id
1 'polypeptide(L)'
;MAPYLLTAGVSLLAKSFSVLSCTGSLARCTSVLPSAFFSPVKFLTSEARSPPKRPLNGYMRYVQQQKPLMARQNPEIKAVDLIKTIAQQWRSLSPEQKQPFQEASLRAREQFKVDLECYQAQLTPAQLQQQAQEKRQRRAKRKAIRKKRELTNLGKPKRPRSPFNIFMSEHFEEAKGITSQAKMKSLLEDWRNLFSHQKQVYTQLAEDDKIRYKNEMKSWEDHMVEIGREDLIRERTLSTKKKPAARAKKATKKVTKKAKTVKKATGTSKPSKKTTKSRSAKTVSPPSTKKT
;
A
#
# COMPACT_ATOMS: atom_id res chain seq x y z
N MET A 1 52.53 -24.96 -20.20
CA MET A 1 53.87 -25.54 -20.42
C MET A 1 53.68 -27.05 -20.33
N ALA A 2 53.74 -27.90 -21.36
CA ALA A 2 54.19 -27.85 -22.75
C ALA A 2 53.45 -29.01 -23.51
N PRO A 3 53.83 -29.49 -24.71
CA PRO A 3 53.33 -29.04 -26.02
C PRO A 3 52.81 -30.15 -26.99
N TYR A 4 52.27 -29.75 -28.16
CA TYR A 4 52.43 -30.29 -29.56
C TYR A 4 52.46 -31.83 -29.82
N LEU A 5 51.87 -32.49 -30.84
CA LEU A 5 51.52 -32.17 -32.24
C LEU A 5 50.75 -33.36 -32.90
N LEU A 6 49.80 -33.01 -33.81
CA LEU A 6 49.36 -33.61 -35.10
C LEU A 6 49.51 -35.11 -35.48
N THR A 7 48.42 -35.69 -36.00
CA THR A 7 48.24 -36.28 -37.38
C THR A 7 46.74 -36.56 -37.61
N ALA A 8 46.01 -35.89 -38.53
CA ALA A 8 45.88 -36.09 -39.99
C ALA A 8 45.10 -37.37 -40.41
N GLY A 9 43.97 -37.18 -41.11
CA GLY A 9 43.16 -38.22 -41.74
C GLY A 9 42.04 -37.61 -42.60
N VAL A 10 42.32 -37.47 -43.88
CA VAL A 10 41.51 -36.87 -44.95
C VAL A 10 40.41 -37.83 -45.43
N SER A 11 39.23 -37.31 -45.82
CA SER A 11 38.47 -37.92 -46.91
C SER A 11 37.62 -36.90 -47.68
N LEU A 12 37.89 -36.82 -48.98
CA LEU A 12 37.18 -36.06 -50.00
C LEU A 12 35.81 -36.69 -50.30
N LEU A 13 34.81 -35.89 -50.66
CA LEU A 13 34.24 -35.97 -52.02
C LEU A 13 33.42 -34.73 -52.40
N ALA A 14 33.64 -34.32 -53.64
CA ALA A 14 33.14 -33.15 -54.32
C ALA A 14 31.70 -33.26 -54.84
N LYS A 15 31.13 -32.11 -55.22
CA LYS A 15 30.18 -31.84 -56.33
C LYS A 15 29.78 -30.36 -56.20
N SER A 16 30.36 -29.41 -56.92
CA SER A 16 30.33 -29.12 -58.37
C SER A 16 29.61 -27.78 -58.57
N PHE A 17 30.37 -26.81 -59.09
CA PHE A 17 29.91 -25.51 -59.57
C PHE A 17 28.99 -25.66 -60.79
N SER A 18 28.03 -24.75 -60.94
CA SER A 18 27.80 -24.12 -62.24
C SER A 18 27.22 -22.73 -62.07
N VAL A 19 27.93 -21.82 -62.71
CA VAL A 19 27.70 -20.40 -62.91
C VAL A 19 26.68 -20.24 -64.04
N LEU A 20 25.84 -19.21 -64.04
CA LEU A 20 25.46 -18.49 -65.27
C LEU A 20 24.85 -17.14 -64.90
N SER A 21 25.25 -16.15 -65.69
CA SER A 21 25.17 -14.72 -65.42
C SER A 21 23.99 -14.06 -66.15
N CYS A 22 23.72 -12.82 -65.73
CA CYS A 22 23.38 -11.66 -66.57
C CYS A 22 21.91 -11.37 -66.99
N THR A 23 21.51 -10.16 -66.56
CA THR A 23 20.83 -9.06 -67.31
C THR A 23 19.31 -9.05 -67.44
N GLY A 24 18.73 -7.84 -67.26
CA GLY A 24 17.61 -7.37 -68.10
C GLY A 24 16.34 -6.87 -67.40
N SER A 25 16.29 -5.56 -67.12
CA SER A 25 15.17 -4.61 -67.30
C SER A 25 13.70 -4.90 -66.87
N LEU A 26 13.20 -3.97 -66.03
CA LEU A 26 11.87 -3.31 -66.00
C LEU A 26 10.56 -4.12 -66.18
N ALA A 27 9.72 -4.18 -65.13
CA ALA A 27 8.29 -3.82 -65.19
C ALA A 27 7.57 -3.87 -63.82
N ARG A 28 6.99 -2.72 -63.46
CA ARG A 28 5.67 -2.46 -62.81
C ARG A 28 5.16 -3.33 -61.65
N CYS A 29 5.06 -2.65 -60.50
CA CYS A 29 3.85 -2.40 -59.69
C CYS A 29 3.11 -3.54 -58.94
N THR A 30 2.75 -3.16 -57.70
CA THR A 30 1.77 -3.73 -56.76
C THR A 30 2.07 -5.10 -56.15
N SER A 31 2.75 -5.09 -55.01
CA SER A 31 2.49 -6.07 -53.96
C SER A 31 2.67 -5.44 -52.58
N VAL A 32 1.52 -5.16 -51.97
CA VAL A 32 1.19 -5.38 -50.55
C VAL A 32 2.35 -5.21 -49.57
N LEU A 33 2.45 -4.01 -48.99
CA LEU A 33 3.21 -3.82 -47.76
C LEU A 33 2.66 -4.76 -46.67
N PRO A 34 3.52 -5.50 -45.94
CA PRO A 34 3.09 -6.37 -44.85
C PRO A 34 2.35 -5.58 -43.77
N SER A 35 1.05 -5.82 -43.67
CA SER A 35 0.21 -5.50 -42.52
C SER A 35 0.74 -6.26 -41.29
N ALA A 36 1.80 -5.75 -40.67
CA ALA A 36 2.43 -6.42 -39.55
C ALA A 36 2.94 -5.47 -38.47
N PHE A 37 2.38 -4.27 -38.28
CA PHE A 37 2.56 -3.51 -37.03
C PHE A 37 1.34 -2.63 -36.69
N PHE A 38 0.12 -3.10 -36.97
CA PHE A 38 -1.01 -2.69 -36.14
C PHE A 38 -0.93 -3.47 -34.85
N SER A 39 -0.19 -2.93 -33.87
CA SER A 39 -0.45 -3.29 -32.48
C SER A 39 -1.94 -2.99 -32.24
N PRO A 40 -2.80 -3.98 -31.96
CA PRO A 40 -4.13 -3.66 -31.48
C PRO A 40 -3.88 -3.02 -30.13
N VAL A 41 -3.87 -1.68 -30.11
CA VAL A 41 -4.21 -0.93 -28.92
C VAL A 41 -5.50 -1.60 -28.50
N LYS A 42 -5.45 -2.32 -27.38
CA LYS A 42 -6.64 -2.75 -26.65
C LYS A 42 -7.35 -1.46 -26.28
N PHE A 43 -8.06 -0.87 -27.25
CA PHE A 43 -9.17 -0.02 -27.00
C PHE A 43 -10.01 -0.88 -26.10
N LEU A 44 -10.06 -0.47 -24.84
CA LEU A 44 -10.96 -1.00 -23.86
C LEU A 44 -12.35 -0.67 -24.42
N THR A 45 -12.85 -1.49 -25.34
CA THR A 45 -14.27 -1.72 -25.47
C THR A 45 -14.69 -2.14 -24.08
N SER A 46 -15.19 -1.14 -23.35
CA SER A 46 -15.83 -1.37 -22.07
C SER A 46 -16.86 -2.44 -22.33
N GLU A 47 -16.71 -3.61 -21.72
CA GLU A 47 -17.87 -4.46 -21.48
C GLU A 47 -18.96 -3.52 -20.97
N ALA A 48 -20.12 -3.51 -21.63
CA ALA A 48 -21.23 -2.58 -21.38
C ALA A 48 -21.77 -2.62 -19.93
N ARG A 49 -21.16 -3.42 -19.05
CA ARG A 49 -21.43 -3.52 -17.61
C ARG A 49 -20.49 -2.71 -16.72
N SER A 50 -19.35 -2.26 -17.21
CA SER A 50 -18.36 -1.58 -16.36
C SER A 50 -18.66 -0.08 -16.23
N PRO A 51 -18.49 0.53 -15.05
CA PRO A 51 -18.70 1.98 -14.90
C PRO A 51 -17.79 2.74 -15.86
N PRO A 52 -18.29 3.76 -16.58
CA PRO A 52 -17.46 4.53 -17.49
C PRO A 52 -16.27 5.11 -16.72
N LYS A 53 -15.10 5.10 -17.35
CA LYS A 53 -13.85 5.57 -16.74
C LYS A 53 -13.70 7.07 -16.97
N ARG A 54 -13.16 7.77 -15.98
CA ARG A 54 -12.86 9.20 -16.11
C ARG A 54 -11.91 9.43 -17.31
N PRO A 55 -12.18 10.41 -18.18
CA PRO A 55 -11.35 10.67 -19.33
C PRO A 55 -10.00 11.27 -18.92
N LEU A 56 -9.01 11.07 -19.77
CA LEU A 56 -7.66 11.60 -19.57
C LEU A 56 -7.64 13.12 -19.79
N ASN A 57 -6.98 13.82 -18.86
CA ASN A 57 -6.65 15.24 -18.99
C ASN A 57 -5.68 15.47 -20.17
N GLY A 58 -5.61 16.69 -20.70
CA GLY A 58 -4.74 17.07 -21.82
C GLY A 58 -3.28 16.62 -21.66
N TYR A 59 -2.68 16.87 -20.48
CA TYR A 59 -1.34 16.35 -20.18
C TYR A 59 -1.24 14.83 -20.25
N MET A 60 -2.21 14.10 -19.68
CA MET A 60 -2.20 12.63 -19.69
C MET A 60 -2.38 12.06 -21.10
N ARG A 61 -3.10 12.76 -21.97
CA ARG A 61 -3.20 12.43 -23.40
C ARG A 61 -1.86 12.62 -24.11
N TYR A 62 -1.19 13.74 -23.86
CA TYR A 62 0.17 13.98 -24.36
C TYR A 62 1.13 12.88 -23.89
N VAL A 63 1.12 12.53 -22.60
CA VAL A 63 1.91 11.41 -22.06
C VAL A 63 1.59 10.09 -22.76
N GLN A 64 0.32 9.80 -23.01
CA GLN A 64 -0.09 8.57 -23.69
C GLN A 64 0.47 8.48 -25.11
N GLN A 65 0.57 9.61 -25.82
CA GLN A 65 1.14 9.68 -27.17
C GLN A 65 2.67 9.64 -27.17
N GLN A 66 3.33 10.39 -26.28
CA GLN A 66 4.79 10.55 -26.28
C GLN A 66 5.53 9.39 -25.61
N LYS A 67 4.96 8.79 -24.56
CA LYS A 67 5.60 7.68 -23.83
C LYS A 67 6.06 6.53 -24.74
N PRO A 68 5.23 5.97 -25.65
CA PRO A 68 5.68 4.88 -26.52
C PRO A 68 6.75 5.33 -27.53
N LEU A 69 6.72 6.57 -28.00
CA LEU A 69 7.74 7.12 -28.91
C LEU A 69 9.09 7.20 -28.21
N MET A 70 9.13 7.78 -27.01
CA MET A 70 10.35 7.90 -26.23
C MET A 70 10.87 6.55 -25.72
N ALA A 71 9.98 5.60 -25.40
CA ALA A 71 10.37 4.26 -25.01
C ALA A 71 10.99 3.47 -26.17
N ARG A 72 10.55 3.69 -27.42
CA ARG A 72 11.18 3.09 -28.61
C ARG A 72 12.55 3.69 -28.91
N GLN A 73 12.69 5.00 -28.71
CA GLN A 73 13.97 5.70 -28.89
C GLN A 73 14.97 5.36 -27.78
N ASN A 74 14.49 5.07 -26.57
CA ASN A 74 15.32 4.82 -25.39
C ASN A 74 14.82 3.57 -24.63
N PRO A 75 15.06 2.35 -25.15
CA PRO A 75 14.57 1.12 -24.55
C PRO A 75 15.20 0.81 -23.19
N GLU A 76 16.43 1.29 -22.95
CA GLU A 76 17.19 1.11 -21.70
C GLU A 76 16.74 2.04 -20.56
N ILE A 77 16.06 3.16 -20.88
CA ILE A 77 15.67 4.14 -19.87
C ILE A 77 14.43 3.69 -19.10
N LYS A 78 14.49 3.79 -17.78
CA LYS A 78 13.35 3.49 -16.90
C LYS A 78 12.16 4.38 -17.25
N ALA A 79 10.97 3.78 -17.32
CA ALA A 79 9.73 4.50 -17.63
C ALA A 79 9.47 5.72 -16.73
N VAL A 80 9.93 5.70 -15.47
CA VAL A 80 9.81 6.84 -14.55
C VAL A 80 10.57 8.06 -15.06
N ASP A 81 11.77 7.86 -15.60
CA ASP A 81 12.61 8.94 -16.10
C ASP A 81 12.10 9.46 -17.45
N LEU A 82 11.56 8.57 -18.31
CA LEU A 82 10.83 8.97 -19.51
C LEU A 82 9.61 9.86 -19.19
N ILE A 83 8.85 9.55 -18.14
CA ILE A 83 7.73 10.39 -17.73
C ILE A 83 8.21 11.74 -17.20
N LYS A 84 9.37 11.81 -16.52
CA LYS A 84 9.95 13.08 -16.08
C LYS A 84 10.34 13.97 -17.27
N THR A 85 10.97 13.41 -18.29
CA THR A 85 11.33 14.16 -19.50
C THR A 85 10.09 14.64 -20.26
N ILE A 86 9.06 13.80 -20.40
CA ILE A 86 7.78 14.20 -21.02
C ILE A 86 7.09 15.31 -20.21
N ALA A 87 7.13 15.22 -18.87
CA ALA A 87 6.59 16.27 -18.01
C ALA A 87 7.29 17.61 -18.22
N GLN A 88 8.61 17.59 -18.42
CA GLN A 88 9.40 18.78 -18.73
C GLN A 88 9.03 19.34 -20.12
N GLN A 89 8.99 18.49 -21.14
CA GLN A 89 8.58 18.87 -22.50
C GLN A 89 7.19 19.53 -22.49
N TRP A 90 6.22 18.93 -21.80
CA TRP A 90 4.87 19.50 -21.67
C TRP A 90 4.88 20.89 -21.03
N ARG A 91 5.73 21.15 -20.03
CA ARG A 91 5.83 22.50 -19.43
C ARG A 91 6.34 23.51 -20.46
N SER A 92 7.32 23.13 -21.27
CA SER A 92 7.93 23.97 -22.30
C SER A 92 7.05 24.21 -23.54
N LEU A 93 6.01 23.41 -23.78
CA LEU A 93 5.11 23.61 -24.93
C LEU A 93 4.34 24.94 -24.82
N SER A 94 4.12 25.58 -25.97
CA SER A 94 3.29 26.79 -26.08
C SER A 94 1.82 26.50 -25.74
N PRO A 95 1.01 27.50 -25.36
CA PRO A 95 -0.41 27.31 -25.13
C PRO A 95 -1.11 26.74 -26.36
N GLU A 96 -0.76 27.19 -27.56
CA GLU A 96 -1.30 26.71 -28.85
C GLU A 96 -1.02 25.22 -29.07
N GLN A 97 0.20 24.75 -28.78
CA GLN A 97 0.54 23.33 -28.86
C GLN A 97 -0.22 22.48 -27.84
N LYS A 98 -0.60 23.07 -26.69
CA LYS A 98 -1.40 22.41 -25.65
C LYS A 98 -2.89 22.41 -25.98
N GLN A 99 -3.40 23.37 -26.76
CA GLN A 99 -4.82 23.50 -27.11
C GLN A 99 -5.46 22.21 -27.63
N PRO A 100 -4.92 21.51 -28.66
CA PRO A 100 -5.58 20.31 -29.20
C PRO A 100 -5.77 19.22 -28.14
N PHE A 101 -4.81 19.08 -27.21
CA PHE A 101 -4.93 18.12 -26.11
C PHE A 101 -5.97 18.54 -25.07
N GLN A 102 -6.09 19.85 -24.80
CA GLN A 102 -7.08 20.40 -23.88
C GLN A 102 -8.49 20.28 -24.44
N GLU A 103 -8.71 20.71 -25.68
CA GLU A 103 -10.01 20.56 -26.36
C GLU A 103 -10.45 19.11 -26.43
N ALA A 104 -9.57 18.21 -26.85
CA ALA A 104 -9.90 16.80 -26.94
C ALA A 104 -10.22 16.21 -25.54
N SER A 105 -9.57 16.71 -24.48
CA SER A 105 -9.91 16.38 -23.09
C SER A 105 -11.27 16.93 -22.66
N LEU A 106 -11.68 18.12 -23.12
CA LEU A 106 -12.97 18.71 -22.82
C LEU A 106 -14.09 17.93 -23.51
N ARG A 107 -13.96 17.66 -24.81
CA ARG A 107 -14.92 16.85 -25.58
C ARG A 107 -15.15 15.49 -24.93
N ALA A 108 -14.09 14.80 -24.52
CA ALA A 108 -14.26 13.52 -23.83
C ALA A 108 -14.84 13.62 -22.41
N ARG A 109 -14.70 14.78 -21.75
CA ARG A 109 -15.36 15.05 -20.46
C ARG A 109 -16.86 15.20 -20.63
N GLU A 110 -17.30 15.84 -21.71
CA GLU A 110 -18.71 15.97 -22.05
C GLU A 110 -19.31 14.60 -22.38
N GLN A 111 -18.67 13.83 -23.26
CA GLN A 111 -19.09 12.45 -23.58
C GLN A 111 -19.16 11.59 -22.31
N PHE A 112 -18.15 11.65 -21.45
CA PHE A 112 -18.16 10.91 -20.18
C PHE A 112 -19.33 11.27 -19.26
N LYS A 113 -19.81 12.52 -19.26
CA LYS A 113 -20.99 12.90 -18.45
C LYS A 113 -22.23 12.18 -18.96
N VAL A 114 -22.46 12.22 -20.28
CA VAL A 114 -23.58 11.54 -20.93
C VAL A 114 -23.51 10.03 -20.68
N ASP A 115 -22.33 9.42 -20.91
CA ASP A 115 -22.11 8.00 -20.65
C ASP A 115 -22.38 7.61 -19.19
N LEU A 116 -21.98 8.46 -18.25
CA LEU A 116 -22.16 8.23 -16.82
C LEU A 116 -23.63 8.34 -16.40
N GLU A 117 -24.38 9.28 -16.97
CA GLU A 117 -25.82 9.43 -16.73
C GLU A 117 -26.58 8.23 -17.29
N CYS A 118 -26.30 7.84 -18.54
CA CYS A 118 -26.84 6.63 -19.16
C CYS A 118 -26.52 5.39 -18.33
N TYR A 119 -25.27 5.26 -17.85
CA TYR A 119 -24.87 4.15 -16.98
C TYR A 119 -25.66 4.14 -15.67
N GLN A 120 -25.77 5.28 -14.98
CA GLN A 120 -26.49 5.36 -13.71
C GLN A 120 -27.98 5.05 -13.86
N ALA A 121 -28.61 5.47 -14.95
CA ALA A 121 -30.02 5.17 -15.25
C ALA A 121 -30.27 3.66 -15.46
N GLN A 122 -29.28 2.91 -15.93
CA GLN A 122 -29.39 1.45 -16.15
C GLN A 122 -29.19 0.61 -14.88
N LEU A 123 -28.74 1.22 -13.77
CA LEU A 123 -28.38 0.47 -12.56
C LEU A 123 -29.59 0.17 -11.66
N THR A 124 -29.66 -1.07 -11.17
CA THR A 124 -30.63 -1.44 -10.13
C THR A 124 -30.16 -1.00 -8.73
N PRO A 125 -31.08 -0.78 -7.76
CA PRO A 125 -30.71 -0.46 -6.38
C PRO A 125 -29.77 -1.50 -5.74
N ALA A 126 -29.96 -2.78 -6.05
CA ALA A 126 -29.09 -3.85 -5.59
C ALA A 126 -27.65 -3.73 -6.14
N GLN A 127 -27.51 -3.42 -7.44
CA GLN A 127 -26.20 -3.18 -8.06
C GLN A 127 -25.51 -1.94 -7.47
N LEU A 128 -26.25 -0.87 -7.19
CA LEU A 128 -25.71 0.33 -6.53
C LEU A 128 -25.16 -0.01 -5.13
N GLN A 129 -25.89 -0.81 -4.35
CA GLN A 129 -25.44 -1.24 -3.03
C GLN A 129 -24.18 -2.11 -3.11
N GLN A 130 -24.13 -3.06 -4.05
CA GLN A 130 -22.93 -3.89 -4.29
C GLN A 130 -21.72 -3.02 -4.67
N GLN A 131 -21.89 -2.06 -5.58
CA GLN A 131 -20.81 -1.14 -5.96
C GLN A 131 -20.35 -0.26 -4.79
N ALA A 132 -21.26 0.18 -3.93
CA ALA A 132 -20.93 0.95 -2.73
C ALA A 132 -20.10 0.10 -1.74
N GLN A 133 -20.49 -1.17 -1.53
CA GLN A 133 -19.76 -2.12 -0.71
C GLN A 133 -18.36 -2.40 -1.28
N GLU A 134 -18.24 -2.67 -2.58
CA GLU A 134 -16.95 -2.90 -3.24
C GLU A 134 -16.04 -1.66 -3.13
N LYS A 135 -16.59 -0.46 -3.36
CA LYS A 135 -15.87 0.82 -3.17
C LYS A 135 -15.39 0.96 -1.72
N ARG A 136 -16.21 0.60 -0.72
CA ARG A 136 -15.85 0.62 0.71
C ARG A 136 -14.73 -0.37 1.02
N GLN A 137 -14.84 -1.61 0.55
CA GLN A 137 -13.82 -2.65 0.73
C GLN A 137 -12.49 -2.24 0.06
N ARG A 138 -12.54 -1.71 -1.16
CA ARG A 138 -11.35 -1.22 -1.88
C ARG A 138 -10.67 -0.07 -1.13
N ARG A 139 -11.43 0.88 -0.58
CA ARG A 139 -10.89 1.97 0.26
C ARG A 139 -10.28 1.43 1.55
N ALA A 140 -10.96 0.50 2.24
CA ALA A 140 -10.45 -0.14 3.45
C ALA A 140 -9.14 -0.90 3.19
N LYS A 141 -9.06 -1.68 2.11
CA LYS A 141 -7.85 -2.39 1.67
C LYS A 141 -6.70 -1.41 1.40
N ARG A 142 -6.94 -0.31 0.67
CA ARG A 142 -5.93 0.73 0.43
C ARG A 142 -5.44 1.38 1.72
N LYS A 143 -6.34 1.70 2.66
CA LYS A 143 -5.99 2.26 3.97
C LYS A 143 -5.15 1.28 4.80
N ALA A 144 -5.52 0.00 4.81
CA ALA A 144 -4.78 -1.05 5.50
C ALA A 144 -3.36 -1.24 4.92
N ILE A 145 -3.22 -1.25 3.59
CA ILE A 145 -1.91 -1.33 2.92
C ILE A 145 -1.05 -0.11 3.26
N ARG A 146 -1.61 1.11 3.22
CA ARG A 146 -0.88 2.33 3.58
C ARG A 146 -0.40 2.28 5.03
N LYS A 147 -1.28 1.92 5.97
CA LYS A 147 -0.92 1.75 7.39
C LYS A 147 0.16 0.69 7.57
N LYS A 148 0.07 -0.45 6.88
CA LYS A 148 1.11 -1.49 6.94
C LYS A 148 2.47 -0.99 6.45
N ARG A 149 2.51 -0.30 5.31
CA ARG A 149 3.74 0.29 4.76
C ARG A 149 4.36 1.31 5.71
N GLU A 150 3.55 2.18 6.29
CA GLU A 150 4.00 3.16 7.30
C GLU A 150 4.64 2.44 8.50
N LEU A 151 3.98 1.42 9.06
CA LEU A 151 4.54 0.64 10.16
C LEU A 151 5.84 -0.08 9.78
N THR A 152 5.95 -0.58 8.55
CA THR A 152 7.20 -1.18 8.04
C THR A 152 8.31 -0.15 7.90
N ASN A 153 8.01 1.05 7.39
CA ASN A 153 8.98 2.14 7.26
C ASN A 153 9.45 2.64 8.63
N LEU A 154 8.59 2.62 9.65
CA LEU A 154 8.94 2.94 11.04
C LEU A 154 9.65 1.79 11.77
N GLY A 155 10.05 0.73 11.06
CA GLY A 155 10.80 -0.38 11.63
C GLY A 155 10.04 -1.18 12.68
N LYS A 156 8.69 -1.23 12.62
CA LYS A 156 7.90 -1.93 13.63
C LYS A 156 8.30 -3.41 13.73
N PRO A 157 8.65 -3.92 14.94
CA PRO A 157 9.04 -5.31 15.15
C PRO A 157 8.04 -6.31 14.59
N LYS A 158 8.55 -7.36 13.92
CA LYS A 158 7.73 -8.48 13.45
C LYS A 158 7.22 -9.29 14.63
N ARG A 159 5.98 -9.78 14.51
CA ARG A 159 5.33 -10.63 15.51
C ARG A 159 6.20 -11.86 15.85
N PRO A 160 6.06 -12.41 17.06
CA PRO A 160 6.82 -13.58 17.44
C PRO A 160 6.43 -14.76 16.56
N ARG A 161 7.43 -15.58 16.19
CA ARG A 161 7.26 -16.76 15.35
C ARG A 161 6.64 -17.90 16.18
N SER A 162 5.69 -18.60 15.57
CA SER A 162 5.15 -19.86 16.11
C SER A 162 6.19 -20.98 15.98
N PRO A 163 6.17 -22.05 16.80
CA PRO A 163 7.03 -23.22 16.61
C PRO A 163 7.00 -23.75 15.17
N PHE A 164 5.80 -23.83 14.58
CA PHE A 164 5.64 -24.24 13.19
C PHE A 164 6.23 -23.23 12.19
N ASN A 165 6.21 -21.92 12.48
CA ASN A 165 6.84 -20.94 11.59
C ASN A 165 8.36 -21.08 11.56
N ILE A 166 8.97 -21.48 12.69
CA ILE A 166 10.41 -21.71 12.81
C ILE A 166 10.78 -22.97 12.04
N PHE A 167 10.09 -24.09 12.32
CA PHE A 167 10.21 -25.32 11.54
C PHE A 167 10.05 -25.08 10.04
N MET A 168 8.97 -24.39 9.63
CA MET A 168 8.77 -24.09 8.22
C MET A 168 9.93 -23.30 7.63
N SER A 169 10.51 -22.32 8.34
CA SER A 169 11.62 -21.54 7.79
C SER A 169 12.90 -22.34 7.60
N GLU A 170 13.12 -23.38 8.41
CA GLU A 170 14.29 -24.26 8.31
C GLU A 170 14.10 -25.30 7.19
N HIS A 171 12.90 -25.86 7.07
CA HIS A 171 12.63 -26.98 6.17
C HIS A 171 12.03 -26.57 4.81
N PHE A 172 11.81 -25.27 4.54
CA PHE A 172 11.13 -24.82 3.30
C PHE A 172 11.90 -25.14 2.02
N GLU A 173 13.22 -25.05 2.05
CA GLU A 173 14.05 -25.28 0.86
C GLU A 173 13.99 -26.75 0.45
N GLU A 174 14.14 -27.64 1.43
CA GLU A 174 14.16 -29.10 1.32
C GLU A 174 12.77 -29.73 1.13
N ALA A 175 11.70 -28.97 1.37
CA ALA A 175 10.33 -29.45 1.26
C ALA A 175 10.00 -29.99 -0.13
N LYS A 176 9.28 -31.12 -0.16
CA LYS A 176 8.85 -31.77 -1.40
C LYS A 176 7.80 -30.92 -2.13
N GLY A 177 8.03 -30.70 -3.42
CA GLY A 177 7.09 -30.03 -4.31
C GLY A 177 7.70 -28.87 -5.09
N ILE A 178 7.24 -28.68 -6.33
CA ILE A 178 7.73 -27.64 -7.24
C ILE A 178 7.08 -26.28 -6.90
N THR A 179 5.80 -26.31 -6.53
CA THR A 179 5.04 -25.11 -6.17
C THR A 179 5.14 -24.83 -4.68
N SER A 180 5.15 -23.55 -4.29
CA SER A 180 5.17 -23.16 -2.88
C SER A 180 3.97 -23.73 -2.09
N GLN A 181 2.83 -23.91 -2.74
CA GLN A 181 1.64 -24.53 -2.15
C GLN A 181 1.86 -26.02 -1.87
N ALA A 182 2.52 -26.75 -2.79
CA ALA A 182 2.83 -28.16 -2.58
C ALA A 182 3.84 -28.34 -1.43
N LYS A 183 4.91 -27.51 -1.42
CA LYS A 183 5.88 -27.46 -0.32
C LYS A 183 5.21 -27.23 1.03
N MET A 184 4.32 -26.24 1.11
CA MET A 184 3.57 -25.93 2.32
C MET A 184 2.72 -27.11 2.81
N LYS A 185 2.08 -27.85 1.90
CA LYS A 185 1.30 -29.05 2.26
C LYS A 185 2.19 -30.17 2.79
N SER A 186 3.35 -30.41 2.17
CA SER A 186 4.33 -31.40 2.68
C SER A 186 4.76 -31.04 4.09
N LEU A 187 5.18 -29.79 4.32
CA LEU A 187 5.66 -29.33 5.64
C LEU A 187 4.59 -29.43 6.73
N LEU A 188 3.32 -29.21 6.40
CA LEU A 188 2.23 -29.40 7.36
C LEU A 188 2.10 -30.86 7.78
N GLU A 189 2.25 -31.79 6.84
CA GLU A 189 2.21 -33.23 7.11
C GLU A 189 3.44 -33.66 7.92
N ASP A 190 4.63 -33.21 7.51
CA ASP A 190 5.90 -33.47 8.20
C ASP A 190 5.84 -32.95 9.65
N TRP A 191 5.36 -31.73 9.86
CA TRP A 191 5.14 -31.16 11.19
C TRP A 191 4.14 -31.96 12.02
N ARG A 192 3.05 -32.44 11.42
CA ARG A 192 2.07 -33.27 12.12
C ARG A 192 2.70 -34.56 12.62
N ASN A 193 3.55 -35.18 11.81
CA ASN A 193 4.20 -36.46 12.07
C ASN A 193 5.44 -36.36 12.97
N LEU A 194 5.97 -35.17 13.24
CA LEU A 194 7.07 -34.99 14.22
C LEU A 194 6.67 -35.47 15.62
N PHE A 195 7.63 -36.11 16.30
CA PHE A 195 7.46 -36.53 17.68
C PHE A 195 7.45 -35.34 18.66
N SER A 196 6.93 -35.57 19.87
CA SER A 196 6.83 -34.55 20.93
C SER A 196 8.18 -33.90 21.26
N HIS A 197 9.23 -34.71 21.44
CA HIS A 197 10.57 -34.23 21.76
C HIS A 197 11.18 -33.36 20.65
N GLN A 198 10.94 -33.70 19.37
CA GLN A 198 11.36 -32.88 18.23
C GLN A 198 10.59 -31.55 18.18
N LYS A 199 9.27 -31.59 18.42
CA LYS A 199 8.43 -30.38 18.55
C LYS A 199 8.83 -29.49 19.72
N GLN A 200 9.40 -30.07 20.78
CA GLN A 200 9.83 -29.33 21.96
C GLN A 200 10.98 -28.36 21.67
N VAL A 201 11.91 -28.73 20.80
CA VAL A 201 12.99 -27.82 20.35
C VAL A 201 12.41 -26.56 19.73
N TYR A 202 11.49 -26.70 18.77
CA TYR A 202 10.81 -25.57 18.14
C TYR A 202 9.94 -24.78 19.11
N THR A 203 9.40 -25.44 20.14
CA THR A 203 8.64 -24.78 21.21
C THR A 203 9.53 -23.87 22.03
N GLN A 204 10.73 -24.32 22.41
CA GLN A 204 11.72 -23.50 23.11
C GLN A 204 12.17 -22.32 22.25
N LEU A 205 12.50 -22.54 20.97
CA LEU A 205 12.87 -21.46 20.05
C LEU A 205 11.76 -20.41 19.90
N ALA A 206 10.50 -20.82 19.92
CA ALA A 206 9.37 -19.89 19.89
C ALA A 206 9.20 -19.09 21.20
N GLU A 207 9.54 -19.68 22.36
CA GLU A 207 9.59 -18.94 23.62
C GLU A 207 10.69 -17.89 23.61
N ASP A 208 11.87 -18.21 23.08
CA ASP A 208 12.98 -17.27 22.93
C ASP A 208 12.60 -16.12 21.96
N ASP A 209 11.92 -16.43 20.85
CA ASP A 209 11.46 -15.40 19.91
C ASP A 209 10.37 -14.48 20.52
N LYS A 210 9.57 -14.98 21.48
CA LYS A 210 8.68 -14.13 22.27
C LYS A 210 9.47 -13.15 23.15
N ILE A 211 10.61 -13.56 23.70
CA ILE A 211 11.48 -12.68 24.49
C ILE A 211 12.07 -11.59 23.59
N ARG A 212 12.63 -11.97 22.43
CA ARG A 212 13.11 -11.03 21.40
C ARG A 212 12.04 -10.00 21.06
N TYR A 213 10.83 -10.45 20.70
CA TYR A 213 9.72 -9.57 20.35
C TYR A 213 9.34 -8.61 21.49
N LYS A 214 9.31 -9.09 22.74
CA LYS A 214 9.02 -8.23 23.90
C LYS A 214 10.04 -7.11 24.04
N ASN A 215 11.33 -7.43 23.89
CA ASN A 215 12.43 -6.47 24.01
C ASN A 215 12.40 -5.44 22.87
N GLU A 216 12.31 -5.89 21.63
CA GLU A 216 12.21 -5.02 20.44
C GLU A 216 10.96 -4.13 20.48
N MET A 217 9.81 -4.68 20.92
CA MET A 217 8.59 -3.88 21.04
C MET A 217 8.70 -2.80 22.09
N LYS A 218 9.41 -3.05 23.19
CA LYS A 218 9.62 -2.05 24.24
C LYS A 218 10.46 -0.89 23.70
N SER A 219 11.61 -1.18 23.10
CA SER A 219 12.48 -0.15 22.51
C SER A 219 11.77 0.61 21.38
N TRP A 220 11.02 -0.08 20.53
CA TRP A 220 10.26 0.55 19.46
C TRP A 220 9.15 1.47 20.02
N GLU A 221 8.39 1.04 21.02
CA GLU A 221 7.36 1.89 21.64
C GLU A 221 7.96 3.10 22.34
N ASP A 222 9.13 2.97 22.98
CA ASP A 222 9.84 4.09 23.59
C ASP A 222 10.30 5.11 22.53
N HIS A 223 10.86 4.64 21.41
CA HIS A 223 11.22 5.49 20.28
C HIS A 223 10.00 6.19 19.63
N MET A 224 8.84 5.53 19.57
CA MET A 224 7.61 6.18 19.08
C MET A 224 7.10 7.29 20.00
N VAL A 225 7.32 7.19 21.33
CA VAL A 225 7.02 8.30 22.26
C VAL A 225 7.95 9.47 21.98
N GLU A 226 9.24 9.21 21.77
CA GLU A 226 10.24 10.25 21.50
C GLU A 226 9.95 11.05 20.23
N ILE A 227 9.50 10.38 19.15
CA ILE A 227 9.07 11.04 17.91
C ILE A 227 7.68 11.70 18.05
N GLY A 228 6.96 11.49 19.15
CA GLY A 228 5.61 12.01 19.38
C GLY A 228 4.50 11.24 18.66
N ARG A 229 4.77 10.03 18.16
CA ARG A 229 3.83 9.11 17.51
C ARG A 229 3.19 8.14 18.51
N GLU A 230 2.65 8.68 19.60
CA GLU A 230 1.99 7.89 20.64
C GLU A 230 0.75 7.12 20.14
N ASP A 231 0.17 7.53 19.00
CA ASP A 231 -0.96 6.89 18.32
C ASP A 231 -0.69 5.42 17.92
N LEU A 232 0.60 5.05 17.80
CA LEU A 232 1.02 3.73 17.33
C LEU A 232 1.35 2.73 18.45
N ILE A 233 1.33 3.19 19.70
CA ILE A 233 1.67 2.42 20.90
C ILE A 233 0.46 1.59 21.35
N ARG A 234 0.70 0.39 21.91
CA ARG A 234 -0.38 -0.45 22.44
C ARG A 234 -1.09 0.23 23.62
N GLU A 235 -2.41 0.08 23.71
CA GLU A 235 -3.20 0.70 24.80
C GLU A 235 -2.76 0.24 26.20
N ARG A 236 -2.36 -1.03 26.33
CA ARG A 236 -1.83 -1.59 27.59
C ARG A 236 -0.54 -0.88 28.05
N THR A 237 0.35 -0.52 27.12
CA THR A 237 1.60 0.17 27.46
C THR A 237 1.35 1.65 27.75
N LEU A 238 0.47 2.31 26.99
CA LEU A 238 0.02 3.68 27.27
C LEU A 238 -0.65 3.83 28.65
N SER A 239 -1.56 2.92 29.02
CA SER A 239 -2.22 2.94 30.33
C SER A 239 -1.24 2.70 31.48
N THR A 240 -0.23 1.86 31.28
CA THR A 240 0.84 1.62 32.26
C THR A 240 1.70 2.87 32.47
N LYS A 241 2.04 3.61 31.40
CA LYS A 241 2.77 4.89 31.50
C LYS A 241 1.92 6.02 32.11
N LYS A 242 0.61 6.05 31.85
CA LYS A 242 -0.31 7.08 32.40
C LYS A 242 -0.64 6.90 33.89
N LYS A 243 -0.65 5.67 34.42
CA LYS A 243 -0.92 5.38 35.84
C LYS A 243 0.01 6.13 36.82
N PRO A 244 1.35 6.09 36.69
CA PRO A 244 2.26 6.82 37.58
C PRO A 244 2.12 8.34 37.43
N ALA A 245 1.94 8.86 36.21
CA ALA A 245 1.72 10.30 35.98
C ALA A 245 0.41 10.80 36.64
N ALA A 246 -0.67 10.01 36.58
CA ALA A 246 -1.93 10.33 37.25
C ALA A 246 -1.82 10.23 38.78
N ARG A 247 -1.05 9.27 39.30
CA ARG A 247 -0.80 9.10 40.74
C ARG A 247 0.07 10.23 41.29
N ALA A 248 1.10 10.65 40.56
CA ALA A 248 1.93 11.81 40.87
C ALA A 248 1.11 13.12 40.88
N LYS A 249 0.25 13.33 39.87
CA LYS A 249 -0.68 14.47 39.82
C LYS A 249 -1.71 14.47 40.95
N LYS A 250 -2.19 13.29 41.40
CA LYS A 250 -3.08 13.17 42.57
C LYS A 250 -2.35 13.44 43.89
N ALA A 251 -1.08 13.02 44.02
CA ALA A 251 -0.26 13.27 45.21
C ALA A 251 0.03 14.76 45.38
N THR A 252 0.46 15.47 44.32
CA THR A 252 0.67 16.92 44.36
C THR A 252 -0.62 17.70 44.64
N LYS A 253 -1.77 17.26 44.12
CA LYS A 253 -3.09 17.85 44.44
C LYS A 253 -3.55 17.60 45.89
N LYS A 254 -3.12 16.50 46.51
CA LYS A 254 -3.40 16.17 47.92
C LYS A 254 -2.49 16.95 48.88
N VAL A 255 -1.22 17.14 48.51
CA VAL A 255 -0.25 17.97 49.26
C VAL A 255 -0.65 19.45 49.23
N THR A 256 -1.06 19.98 48.08
CA THR A 256 -1.56 21.37 47.97
C THR A 256 -2.88 21.59 48.71
N LYS A 257 -3.80 20.61 48.74
CA LYS A 257 -4.99 20.69 49.59
C LYS A 257 -4.65 20.67 51.09
N LYS A 258 -3.73 19.81 51.55
CA LYS A 258 -3.26 19.78 52.95
C LYS A 258 -2.59 21.11 53.34
N ALA A 259 -1.73 21.67 52.49
CA ALA A 259 -1.08 22.96 52.72
C ALA A 259 -2.09 24.14 52.82
N LYS A 260 -3.18 24.10 52.04
CA LYS A 260 -4.25 25.10 52.10
C LYS A 260 -5.15 24.96 53.35
N THR A 261 -5.16 23.78 53.97
CA THR A 261 -5.92 23.52 55.21
C THR A 261 -5.12 23.92 56.44
N VAL A 262 -3.79 23.74 56.43
CA VAL A 262 -2.88 24.18 57.51
C VAL A 262 -2.77 25.71 57.58
N LYS A 263 -2.74 26.43 56.44
CA LYS A 263 -2.78 27.91 56.44
C LYS A 263 -4.11 28.52 56.93
N LYS A 264 -5.18 27.73 57.08
CA LYS A 264 -6.47 28.20 57.62
C LYS A 264 -6.56 28.05 59.16
N ALA A 265 -5.60 27.37 59.79
CA ALA A 265 -5.58 27.16 61.25
C ALA A 265 -4.75 28.21 62.03
N THR A 266 -4.01 29.08 61.36
CA THR A 266 -3.16 30.13 61.97
C THR A 266 -3.62 31.56 61.62
N GLY A 267 -4.91 31.75 61.32
CA GLY A 267 -5.51 33.07 61.05
C GLY A 267 -6.52 33.44 62.13
N THR A 268 -6.14 34.42 62.92
CA THR A 268 -6.77 34.98 64.12
C THR A 268 -8.23 35.42 63.96
N SER A 269 -8.92 35.36 65.09
CA SER A 269 -10.20 35.94 65.48
C SER A 269 -10.71 37.15 64.70
N LYS A 270 -11.99 37.06 64.32
CA LYS A 270 -12.86 38.14 63.79
C LYS A 270 -13.45 38.97 64.95
N PRO A 271 -13.76 40.26 64.76
CA PRO A 271 -15.17 40.68 64.79
C PRO A 271 -15.45 41.78 63.72
N SER A 272 -16.49 41.71 62.87
CA SER A 272 -17.93 42.00 63.06
C SER A 272 -18.36 43.33 62.39
N LYS A 273 -19.24 43.25 61.37
CA LYS A 273 -20.41 44.12 61.07
C LYS A 273 -20.95 43.72 59.68
N LYS A 274 -22.21 43.24 59.57
CA LYS A 274 -23.45 44.00 59.25
C LYS A 274 -23.30 44.69 57.88
N THR A 275 -24.07 44.38 56.84
CA THR A 275 -25.54 44.50 56.72
C THR A 275 -26.06 43.95 55.38
N THR A 276 -27.33 43.48 55.38
CA THR A 276 -28.36 43.55 54.30
C THR A 276 -28.07 42.90 52.94
N LYS A 277 -29.00 42.28 52.21
CA LYS A 277 -30.46 42.28 52.18
C LYS A 277 -30.89 41.08 51.30
N SER A 278 -32.07 40.52 51.59
CA SER A 278 -33.14 40.04 50.67
C SER A 278 -32.76 39.63 49.24
N ARG A 279 -33.31 38.58 48.60
CA ARG A 279 -34.63 37.95 48.71
C ARG A 279 -34.61 36.72 47.78
N SER A 280 -35.27 35.64 48.23
CA SER A 280 -36.22 34.75 47.52
C SER A 280 -36.17 34.66 45.99
N ALA A 281 -36.42 33.56 45.28
CA ALA A 281 -37.09 32.28 45.55
C ALA A 281 -36.89 31.46 44.25
N LYS A 282 -36.50 30.17 44.28
CA LYS A 282 -37.31 28.96 44.57
C LYS A 282 -38.24 28.58 43.41
N THR A 283 -37.89 27.47 42.74
CA THR A 283 -38.75 26.38 42.18
C THR A 283 -37.79 25.44 41.41
N VAL A 284 -37.37 24.25 41.85
CA VAL A 284 -38.04 23.02 42.32
C VAL A 284 -39.07 22.46 41.33
N SER A 285 -38.57 21.53 40.48
CA SER A 285 -39.02 20.14 40.17
C SER A 285 -40.53 19.84 39.94
N PRO A 286 -40.96 18.75 39.25
CA PRO A 286 -40.30 17.43 39.11
C PRO A 286 -40.54 16.71 37.74
N PRO A 287 -40.14 15.42 37.59
CA PRO A 287 -40.14 14.66 36.33
C PRO A 287 -41.30 13.66 36.22
N SER A 288 -41.58 13.15 35.01
CA SER A 288 -42.44 11.97 34.78
C SER A 288 -42.26 11.46 33.34
N THR A 289 -41.73 10.23 33.13
CA THR A 289 -42.41 9.00 32.63
C THR A 289 -42.95 9.09 31.18
N LYS A 290 -43.14 8.08 30.33
CA LYS A 290 -42.91 6.62 30.18
C LYS A 290 -43.37 6.29 28.73
N LYS A 291 -42.89 5.16 28.16
CA LYS A 291 -43.44 4.41 27.00
C LYS A 291 -43.36 5.14 25.63
N THR A 292 -43.06 4.50 24.51
CA THR A 292 -43.35 3.15 24.02
C THR A 292 -42.27 2.74 23.02
#